data_AF-A0A7Z9P2S9-F1
#
_entry.id   AF-A0A7Z9P2S9-F1
#
_cell.length_a   1.000
_cell.length_b   1.000
_cell.length_c   1.000
_cell.angle_alpha   90.00
_cell.angle_beta   90.00
_cell.angle_gamma   90.00
#
_symmetry.space_group_name_H-M   'P 1'
#
loop_
_entity.id
_entity.type
_entity.pdbx_description
1 polymer ?
#
loop_
_entity_poly.entity_id
_entity_poly.type
_entity_poly.pdbx_seq_one_letter_code
_entity_poly.pdbx_strand_id
1 'polypeptide(L)'
;SAPNDKTLLGARDRAILETLYSTGIRVSELVGINFGDIDETGQAIVIRGKGRKERIVPLGTHAMKAISHYLGVMEVNAVPNESTDPLFINKHTTRLSTRSVRRKVSKYLDQVGLDPAISPHTLRQEVFYRSGQKEVFQLVQHQSLLEDVSFALEF
;
A
#
# COMPACT_ATOMS: atom_id res chain seq x y z
N SER A 1 2.62 15.63 -1.50
CA SER A 1 3.79 14.99 -2.11
C SER A 1 3.65 13.50 -1.91
N ALA A 2 3.75 12.74 -2.99
CA ALA A 2 3.67 11.28 -2.99
C ALA A 2 4.61 10.65 -1.94
N PRO A 3 4.33 9.41 -1.45
CA PRO A 3 5.25 8.74 -0.55
C PRO A 3 6.65 8.62 -1.15
N ASN A 4 7.69 9.05 -0.44
CA ASN A 4 9.08 8.87 -0.86
C ASN A 4 9.46 7.39 -0.75
N ASP A 5 9.47 6.68 -1.87
CA ASP A 5 9.70 5.23 -1.92
C ASP A 5 11.13 4.79 -1.58
N LYS A 6 12.07 5.74 -1.49
CA LYS A 6 13.47 5.49 -1.11
C LYS A 6 13.61 5.28 0.39
N THR A 7 12.62 5.72 1.16
CA THR A 7 12.57 5.52 2.61
C THR A 7 11.70 4.32 2.96
N LEU A 8 12.09 3.54 3.98
CA LEU A 8 11.29 2.41 4.48
C LEU A 8 9.82 2.82 4.76
N LEU A 9 9.62 3.98 5.39
CA LEU A 9 8.27 4.44 5.75
C LEU A 9 7.45 4.89 4.53
N GLY A 10 8.08 5.46 3.50
CA GLY A 10 7.38 5.86 2.28
C GLY A 10 7.12 4.68 1.34
N ALA A 11 8.07 3.74 1.20
CA ALA A 11 7.84 2.46 0.52
C ALA A 11 6.68 1.69 1.15
N ARG A 12 6.63 1.64 2.50
CA ARG A 12 5.49 1.08 3.23
C ARG A 12 4.18 1.78 2.90
N ASP A 13 4.17 3.12 2.99
CA ASP A 13 2.94 3.89 2.78
C ASP A 13 2.42 3.72 1.34
N ARG A 14 3.32 3.63 0.36
CA ARG A 14 3.01 3.26 -1.03
C ARG A 14 2.37 1.88 -1.12
N ALA A 15 3.02 0.85 -0.56
CA ALA A 15 2.51 -0.52 -0.57
C ALA A 15 1.12 -0.64 0.08
N ILE A 16 0.88 0.09 1.18
CA ILE A 16 -0.43 0.14 1.85
C ILE A 16 -1.51 0.69 0.90
N LEU A 17 -1.25 1.81 0.23
CA LEU A 17 -2.22 2.45 -0.66
C LEU A 17 -2.57 1.55 -1.85
N GLU A 18 -1.56 0.99 -2.50
CA GLU A 18 -1.73 0.10 -3.66
C GLU A 18 -2.50 -1.17 -3.27
N THR A 19 -2.20 -1.74 -2.10
CA THR A 19 -2.91 -2.92 -1.57
C THR A 19 -4.38 -2.61 -1.30
N LEU A 20 -4.66 -1.52 -0.56
CA LEU A 20 -6.04 -1.13 -0.24
C LEU A 20 -6.86 -0.87 -1.51
N TYR A 21 -6.25 -0.19 -2.48
CA TYR A 21 -6.89 0.13 -3.75
C TYR A 21 -7.16 -1.11 -4.60
N SER A 22 -6.14 -1.96 -4.78
CA SER A 22 -6.26 -3.17 -5.59
C SER A 22 -7.29 -4.15 -5.03
N THR A 23 -7.30 -4.33 -3.71
CA THR A 23 -8.03 -5.43 -3.08
C THR A 23 -9.39 -5.01 -2.52
N GLY A 24 -9.56 -3.72 -2.17
CA GLY A 24 -10.75 -3.22 -1.49
C GLY A 24 -10.94 -3.78 -0.07
N ILE A 25 -9.90 -4.37 0.54
CA ILE A 25 -9.98 -4.90 1.90
C ILE A 25 -10.16 -3.78 2.93
N ARG A 26 -10.68 -4.14 4.11
CA ARG A 26 -10.80 -3.19 5.21
C ARG A 26 -9.43 -2.84 5.78
N VAL A 27 -9.27 -1.62 6.28
CA VAL A 27 -8.04 -1.21 7.00
C VAL A 27 -7.72 -2.15 8.17
N SER A 28 -8.74 -2.66 8.87
CA SER A 28 -8.57 -3.63 9.95
C SER A 28 -8.02 -4.98 9.48
N GLU A 29 -8.34 -5.37 8.24
CA GLU A 29 -7.82 -6.59 7.63
C GLU A 29 -6.38 -6.36 7.16
N LEU A 30 -6.10 -5.21 6.52
CA LEU A 30 -4.76 -4.82 6.08
C LEU A 30 -3.74 -4.82 7.22
N VAL A 31 -4.05 -4.20 8.36
CA VAL A 31 -3.11 -4.17 9.50
C VAL A 31 -2.88 -5.56 10.10
N GLY A 32 -3.73 -6.53 9.81
CA GLY A 32 -3.64 -7.91 10.29
C GLY A 32 -2.79 -8.83 9.40
N ILE A 33 -2.35 -8.37 8.23
CA ILE A 33 -1.55 -9.16 7.29
C ILE A 33 -0.16 -9.42 7.88
N ASN A 34 0.31 -10.66 7.72
CA ASN A 34 1.67 -11.09 8.02
C ASN A 34 2.46 -11.41 6.75
N PHE A 35 3.78 -11.59 6.86
CA PHE A 35 4.59 -12.01 5.72
C PHE A 35 4.12 -13.34 5.11
N GLY A 36 3.80 -14.32 5.97
CA GLY A 36 3.31 -15.63 5.54
C GLY A 36 1.93 -15.63 4.88
N ASP A 37 1.23 -14.50 4.88
CA ASP A 37 -0.07 -14.36 4.21
C ASP A 37 0.07 -13.97 2.73
N ILE A 38 1.27 -13.64 2.26
CA ILE A 38 1.53 -13.31 0.85
C ILE A 38 1.82 -14.58 0.07
N ASP A 39 1.04 -14.81 -0.99
CA ASP A 39 1.37 -15.77 -2.04
C ASP A 39 1.92 -15.00 -3.26
N GLU A 40 3.26 -14.91 -3.34
CA GLU A 40 3.92 -14.23 -4.45
C GLU A 40 3.71 -14.93 -5.79
N THR A 41 3.59 -16.26 -5.77
CA THR A 41 3.41 -17.08 -6.98
C THR A 41 2.00 -16.91 -7.54
N GLY A 42 1.00 -16.98 -6.66
CA GLY A 42 -0.41 -16.76 -6.99
C GLY A 42 -0.81 -15.29 -7.09
N GLN A 43 0.11 -14.35 -6.81
CA GLN A 43 -0.14 -12.90 -6.73
C GLN A 43 -1.37 -12.58 -5.89
N ALA A 44 -1.41 -13.10 -4.66
CA ALA A 44 -2.56 -12.99 -3.80
C ALA A 44 -2.17 -12.85 -2.32
N ILE A 45 -3.14 -12.43 -1.50
CA ILE A 45 -3.01 -12.39 -0.05
C ILE A 45 -4.13 -13.16 0.63
N VAL A 46 -3.80 -13.84 1.72
CA VAL A 46 -4.76 -14.49 2.60
C VAL A 46 -5.27 -13.48 3.61
N ILE A 47 -6.58 -13.25 3.62
CA ILE A 47 -7.24 -12.32 4.54
C ILE A 47 -8.14 -13.08 5.51
N ARG A 48 -8.01 -12.76 6.79
CA ARG A 48 -8.84 -13.30 7.87
C ARG A 48 -9.97 -12.34 8.21
N GLY A 49 -11.21 -12.72 7.91
CA GLY A 49 -12.41 -11.93 8.17
C GLY A 49 -13.05 -12.16 9.55
N LYS A 50 -14.21 -11.53 9.78
CA LYS A 50 -15.03 -11.75 10.98
C LYS A 50 -15.40 -13.24 11.08
N GLY A 51 -15.11 -13.86 12.23
CA GLY A 51 -15.34 -15.29 12.46
C GLY A 51 -14.20 -16.22 12.01
N ARG A 52 -12.98 -15.68 11.81
CA ARG A 52 -11.78 -16.43 11.38
C ARG A 52 -11.90 -17.15 10.03
N LYS A 53 -12.88 -16.76 9.20
CA LYS A 53 -12.95 -17.26 7.83
C LYS A 53 -11.84 -16.63 7.00
N GLU A 54 -11.02 -17.48 6.40
CA GLU A 54 -9.97 -17.07 5.49
C GLU A 54 -10.53 -16.94 4.07
N ARG A 55 -10.00 -15.98 3.31
CA ARG A 55 -10.27 -15.84 1.88
C ARG A 55 -9.00 -15.40 1.18
N ILE A 56 -8.82 -15.88 -0.04
CA ILE A 56 -7.73 -15.45 -0.92
C ILE A 56 -8.22 -14.20 -1.66
N VAL A 57 -7.41 -13.15 -1.65
CA VAL A 57 -7.70 -11.90 -2.35
C VAL A 57 -6.59 -11.63 -3.36
N PRO A 58 -6.89 -11.60 -4.68
CA PRO A 58 -5.90 -11.29 -5.70
C PRO A 58 -5.31 -9.90 -5.51
N LEU A 59 -4.01 -9.79 -5.70
CA LEU A 59 -3.27 -8.54 -5.77
C LEU A 59 -3.03 -8.18 -7.24
N GLY A 60 -3.37 -6.96 -7.60
CA GLY A 60 -3.04 -6.40 -8.90
C GLY A 60 -1.53 -6.17 -9.03
N THR A 61 -1.05 -6.10 -10.27
CA THR A 61 0.37 -5.97 -10.59
C THR A 61 1.07 -4.80 -9.89
N HIS A 62 0.37 -3.66 -9.72
CA HIS A 62 0.92 -2.50 -9.02
C HIS A 62 1.07 -2.72 -7.51
N ALA A 63 0.10 -3.39 -6.88
CA ALA A 63 0.18 -3.75 -5.47
C ALA A 63 1.33 -4.72 -5.21
N MET A 64 1.47 -5.75 -6.06
CA MET A 64 2.60 -6.67 -5.98
C MET A 64 3.95 -5.94 -6.10
N LYS A 65 4.12 -5.10 -7.12
CA LYS A 65 5.36 -4.33 -7.30
C LYS A 65 5.69 -3.46 -6.09
N ALA A 66 4.70 -2.76 -5.53
CA ALA A 66 4.91 -1.89 -4.38
C ALA A 66 5.24 -2.69 -3.11
N ILE A 67 4.60 -3.85 -2.91
CA ILE A 67 4.92 -4.77 -1.81
C ILE A 67 6.36 -5.28 -1.99
N SER A 68 6.72 -5.82 -3.14
CA SER A 68 8.07 -6.34 -3.40
C SER A 68 9.16 -5.27 -3.20
N HIS A 69 8.92 -4.03 -3.66
CA HIS A 69 9.83 -2.92 -3.40
C HIS A 69 10.00 -2.65 -1.90
N TYR A 70 8.89 -2.58 -1.16
CA TYR A 70 8.91 -2.40 0.28
C TYR A 70 9.64 -3.55 1.00
N LEU A 71 9.45 -4.80 0.58
CA LEU A 71 10.17 -5.97 1.11
C LEU A 71 11.69 -5.85 0.88
N GLY A 72 12.12 -5.45 -0.32
CA GLY A 72 13.53 -5.21 -0.61
C GLY A 72 14.13 -4.10 0.26
N VAL A 73 13.38 -3.01 0.50
CA VAL A 73 13.82 -1.94 1.42
C VAL A 73 13.90 -2.45 2.87
N MET A 74 13.00 -3.33 3.31
CA MET A 74 13.07 -3.95 4.64
C MET A 74 14.33 -4.80 4.80
N GLU A 75 14.66 -5.61 3.79
CA GLU A 75 15.86 -6.46 3.77
C GLU A 75 17.14 -5.63 3.88
N VAL A 76 17.26 -4.55 3.09
CA VAL A 76 18.39 -3.61 3.16
C VAL A 76 18.53 -2.96 4.54
N ASN A 77 17.42 -2.75 5.25
CA ASN A 77 17.40 -2.18 6.60
C ASN A 77 17.49 -3.25 7.71
N ALA A 78 17.78 -4.52 7.36
CA ALA A 78 17.89 -5.65 8.28
C ALA A 78 16.67 -5.81 9.21
N VAL A 79 15.47 -5.54 8.69
CA VAL A 79 14.23 -5.71 9.46
C VAL A 79 13.82 -7.18 9.43
N PRO A 80 13.60 -7.83 10.59
CA PRO A 80 13.10 -9.21 10.64
C PRO A 80 11.74 -9.33 9.93
N ASN A 81 11.56 -10.45 9.23
CA ASN A 81 10.41 -10.69 8.36
C ASN A 81 9.94 -12.15 8.41
N GLU A 82 9.89 -12.73 9.62
CA GLU A 82 9.40 -14.10 9.81
C GLU A 82 7.93 -14.22 9.37
N SER A 83 7.49 -15.45 9.05
CA SER A 83 6.14 -15.71 8.54
C SER A 83 5.01 -15.13 9.41
N THR A 84 5.20 -15.08 10.73
CA THR A 84 4.22 -14.56 11.71
C THR A 84 4.36 -13.06 11.98
N ASP A 85 5.41 -12.41 11.47
CA ASP A 85 5.65 -10.99 11.66
C ASP A 85 4.67 -10.13 10.84
N PRO A 86 4.30 -8.94 11.35
CA PRO A 86 3.43 -8.02 10.63
C PRO A 86 4.08 -7.55 9.33
N LEU A 87 3.36 -7.66 8.21
CA LEU A 87 3.84 -7.14 6.93
C LEU A 87 4.07 -5.62 6.99
N PHE A 88 3.09 -4.88 7.51
CA PHE A 88 3.16 -3.42 7.59
C PHE A 88 3.52 -2.97 9.01
N ILE A 89 4.76 -2.52 9.17
CA ILE A 89 5.31 -2.06 10.46
C ILE A 89 5.23 -0.55 10.65
N ASN A 90 5.27 -0.10 11.89
CA ASN A 90 5.44 1.30 12.27
C ASN A 90 6.95 1.66 12.36
N LYS A 91 7.26 2.89 12.79
CA LYS A 91 8.66 3.35 12.92
C LYS A 91 9.48 2.63 14.00
N HIS A 92 8.81 1.88 14.87
CA HIS A 92 9.38 1.07 15.95
C HIS A 92 9.27 -0.43 15.60
N THR A 93 9.24 -0.78 14.32
CA THR A 93 9.20 -2.17 13.81
C THR A 93 8.08 -3.06 14.36
N THR A 94 7.01 -2.45 14.89
CA THR A 94 5.83 -3.16 15.41
C THR A 94 4.62 -2.94 14.51
N ARG A 95 3.59 -3.78 14.64
CA ARG A 95 2.37 -3.71 13.81
C ARG A 95 1.75 -2.31 13.78
N LEU A 96 1.35 -1.84 12.59
CA LEU A 96 0.60 -0.60 12.47
C LEU A 96 -0.79 -0.71 13.11
N SER A 97 -1.23 0.37 13.76
CA SER A 97 -2.61 0.48 14.22
C SER A 97 -3.54 0.92 13.08
N THR A 98 -4.80 0.49 13.15
CA THR A 98 -5.85 0.89 12.20
C THR A 98 -6.00 2.41 12.11
N ARG A 99 -5.92 3.11 13.24
CA ARG A 99 -5.95 4.58 13.32
C ARG A 99 -4.79 5.22 12.56
N SER A 100 -3.59 4.68 12.68
CA SER A 100 -2.42 5.20 11.97
C SER A 100 -2.54 5.03 10.46
N VAL A 101 -3.04 3.88 10.00
CA VAL A 101 -3.31 3.66 8.58
C VAL A 101 -4.38 4.62 8.05
N ARG A 102 -5.52 4.75 8.74
CA ARG A 102 -6.58 5.71 8.35
C ARG A 102 -6.04 7.13 8.21
N ARG A 103 -5.27 7.61 9.20
CA ARG A 103 -4.66 8.94 9.17
C ARG A 103 -3.72 9.12 7.97
N LYS A 104 -2.96 8.07 7.61
CA LYS A 104 -2.08 8.09 6.42
C LYS A 104 -2.90 8.18 5.14
N VAL A 105 -3.91 7.32 4.99
CA VAL A 105 -4.79 7.31 3.82
C VAL A 105 -5.45 8.68 3.63
N SER A 106 -6.07 9.24 4.67
CA SER A 106 -6.69 10.57 4.61
C SER A 106 -5.66 11.64 4.21
N LYS A 107 -4.47 11.64 4.82
CA LYS A 107 -3.39 12.56 4.44
C LYS A 107 -3.05 12.48 2.95
N TYR A 108 -2.98 11.28 2.37
CA TYR A 108 -2.63 11.12 0.96
C TYR A 108 -3.79 11.49 0.03
N LEU A 109 -5.04 11.23 0.42
CA LEU A 109 -6.23 11.69 -0.31
C LEU A 109 -6.30 13.22 -0.36
N ASP A 110 -6.08 13.88 0.78
CA ASP A 110 -6.03 15.34 0.88
C ASP A 110 -4.99 15.94 -0.08
N GLN A 111 -3.82 15.31 -0.17
CA GLN A 111 -2.72 15.78 -1.02
C GLN A 111 -3.00 15.69 -2.51
N VAL A 112 -3.94 14.84 -2.94
CA VAL A 112 -4.36 14.72 -4.33
C VAL A 112 -5.72 15.37 -4.59
N GLY A 113 -6.25 16.12 -3.62
CA GLY A 113 -7.53 16.84 -3.74
C GLY A 113 -8.76 15.93 -3.74
N LEU A 114 -8.63 14.70 -3.23
CA LEU A 114 -9.76 13.78 -3.06
C LEU A 114 -10.34 13.92 -1.66
N ASP A 115 -11.65 13.71 -1.53
CA ASP A 115 -12.33 13.81 -0.24
C ASP A 115 -11.78 12.73 0.74
N PRO A 116 -11.17 13.13 1.86
CA PRO A 116 -10.63 12.21 2.86
C PRO A 116 -11.69 11.39 3.60
N ALA A 117 -12.98 11.75 3.47
CA ALA A 117 -14.11 10.98 4.00
C ALA A 117 -14.42 9.74 3.16
N ILE A 118 -13.85 9.64 1.94
CA ILE A 118 -14.06 8.47 1.09
C ILE A 118 -13.39 7.25 1.74
N SER A 119 -14.23 6.32 2.21
CA SER A 119 -13.75 5.05 2.76
C SER A 119 -13.07 4.21 1.66
N PRO A 120 -12.14 3.29 1.97
CA PRO A 120 -11.56 2.39 0.96
C PRO A 120 -12.62 1.63 0.14
N HIS A 121 -13.77 1.34 0.74
CA HIS A 121 -14.90 0.71 0.08
C HIS A 121 -15.64 1.67 -0.88
N THR A 122 -15.78 2.93 -0.48
CA THR A 122 -16.37 4.00 -1.31
C THR A 122 -15.43 4.40 -2.44
N LEU A 123 -14.10 4.39 -2.21
CA LEU A 123 -13.09 4.59 -3.25
C LEU A 123 -13.28 3.56 -4.36
N ARG A 124 -13.47 2.28 -4.04
CA ARG A 124 -13.76 1.26 -5.05
C ARG A 124 -15.04 1.58 -5.83
N GLN A 125 -16.11 2.02 -5.16
CA GLN A 125 -17.39 2.31 -5.84
C GLN A 125 -17.27 3.54 -6.76
N GLU A 126 -16.78 4.67 -6.26
CA GLU A 126 -16.56 5.89 -7.05
C GLU A 126 -15.58 5.66 -8.21
N VAL A 127 -14.47 4.96 -7.97
CA VAL A 127 -13.45 4.68 -8.99
C VAL A 127 -13.94 3.67 -10.03
N PHE A 128 -14.72 2.66 -9.63
CA PHE A 128 -15.33 1.72 -10.57
C PHE A 128 -16.35 2.40 -11.49
N TYR A 129 -17.06 3.42 -11.00
CA TYR A 129 -18.04 4.17 -11.80
C TYR A 129 -17.43 5.33 -12.62
N ARG A 130 -16.34 5.97 -12.18
CA ARG A 130 -15.81 7.18 -12.84
C ARG A 130 -14.61 7.00 -13.75
N SER A 131 -13.84 5.92 -13.67
CA SER A 131 -12.65 5.83 -14.54
C SER A 131 -12.13 4.41 -14.71
N GLY A 132 -12.03 3.98 -15.96
CA GLY A 132 -10.99 3.03 -16.34
C GLY A 132 -9.63 3.62 -15.94
N GLN A 133 -9.07 3.09 -14.85
CA GLN A 133 -7.67 3.14 -14.42
C GLN A 133 -6.78 4.29 -14.94
N LYS A 134 -6.98 5.58 -14.59
CA LYS A 134 -5.98 6.63 -14.99
C LYS A 134 -5.73 7.77 -13.99
N GLU A 135 -6.74 8.38 -13.37
CA GLU A 135 -6.57 9.75 -12.87
C GLU A 135 -5.87 9.90 -11.51
N VAL A 136 -6.17 9.04 -10.52
CA VAL A 136 -5.49 9.13 -9.21
C VAL A 136 -4.00 8.72 -9.31
N PHE A 137 -3.68 7.93 -10.34
CA PHE A 137 -2.35 7.32 -10.53
C PHE A 137 -1.39 8.19 -11.35
N GLN A 138 -1.88 9.02 -12.27
CA GLN A 138 -1.01 9.97 -12.98
C GLN A 138 -0.27 10.89 -12.01
N LEU A 139 -0.88 11.31 -10.91
CA LEU A 139 -0.24 12.16 -9.90
C LEU A 139 0.85 11.44 -9.09
N VAL A 140 0.61 10.19 -8.70
CA VAL A 140 1.56 9.40 -7.90
C VAL A 140 2.72 8.84 -8.75
N GLN A 141 2.51 8.63 -10.06
CA GLN A 141 3.53 8.17 -11.01
C GLN A 141 4.26 9.32 -11.74
N HIS A 142 3.60 10.45 -12.06
CA HIS A 142 4.30 11.58 -12.69
C HIS A 142 5.25 12.28 -11.72
N GLN A 143 4.97 12.25 -10.41
CA GLN A 143 5.86 12.89 -9.44
C GLN A 143 7.17 12.10 -9.21
N SER A 144 7.16 10.77 -9.33
CA SER A 144 8.39 9.95 -9.32
C SER A 144 9.20 10.08 -10.61
N LEU A 145 8.54 10.17 -11.78
CA LEU A 145 9.23 10.38 -13.05
C LEU A 145 9.88 11.78 -13.17
N LEU A 146 9.30 12.80 -12.54
CA LEU A 146 9.91 14.14 -12.50
C LEU A 146 11.14 14.19 -11.58
N GLU A 147 11.19 13.39 -10.50
CA GLU A 147 12.38 13.28 -9.66
C GLU A 147 13.49 12.45 -10.35
N ASP A 148 13.14 11.42 -11.13
CA ASP A 148 14.12 10.62 -11.89
C ASP A 148 14.68 11.35 -13.12
N VAL A 149 13.87 12.16 -13.82
CA VAL A 149 14.35 12.97 -14.97
C VAL A 149 15.16 14.18 -14.49
N SER A 150 14.86 14.76 -13.32
CA SER A 150 15.70 15.81 -12.75
C SER A 150 17.05 15.29 -12.27
N PHE A 151 17.13 14.03 -11.81
CA PHE A 151 18.39 13.39 -11.41
C PHE A 151 19.23 12.93 -12.62
N ALA A 152 18.60 12.61 -13.76
CA ALA A 152 19.30 12.24 -15.00
C ALA A 152 19.84 13.44 -15.82
N LEU A 153 19.54 14.68 -15.42
CA LEU A 153 20.02 15.91 -16.08
C LEU A 153 21.07 16.68 -15.26
N GLU A 154 21.49 16.15 -14.10
CA GLU A 154 22.53 16.74 -13.23
C GLU A 154 23.85 15.95 -13.18
N PHE A 155 24.07 15.00 -14.11
CA PHE A 155 25.37 14.34 -14.33
C PHE A 155 25.70 14.19 -15.83
#